data_AF-A0A7C4D8N4-F1
#
_entry.id   AF-A0A7C4D8N4-F1
#
_cell.length_a   1.000
_cell.length_b   1.000
_cell.length_c   1.000
_cell.angle_alpha   90.00
_cell.angle_beta   90.00
_cell.angle_gamma   90.00
#
_symmetry.space_group_name_H-M   'P 1'
#
loop_
_entity.id
_entity.type
_entity.pdbx_description
1 polymer ?
#
loop_
_entity_poly.entity_id
_entity_poly.type
_entity_poly.pdbx_seq_one_letter_code
_entity_poly.pdbx_strand_id
1 'polypeptide(L)'
;MKYSRWKYLAAAIIINLCLGAVYAFSILIPPLESEFKWKRSETITAFTIALLAFALSMTPAGRLQDRRGPRTAASIGGLLLGLGMILASYTNSLVWLYMSYGLLVGLGIGFAYGAPIATCSKWFPDKRG
;
A
#
# COMPACT_ATOMS: atom_id res chain seq x y z
N MET A 1 -15.94 24.81 15.47
CA MET A 1 -15.05 24.38 14.36
C MET A 1 -15.40 22.95 13.90
N LYS A 2 -16.45 22.75 13.10
CA LYS A 2 -16.93 21.41 12.64
C LYS A 2 -16.29 20.93 11.32
N TYR A 3 -15.53 21.77 10.62
CA TYR A 3 -15.05 21.54 9.24
C TYR A 3 -13.78 20.68 9.08
N SER A 4 -13.18 20.20 10.17
CA SER A 4 -11.89 19.48 10.12
C SER A 4 -12.05 17.95 10.00
N ARG A 5 -13.08 17.38 10.65
CA ARG A 5 -13.26 15.91 10.81
C ARG A 5 -13.47 15.19 9.48
N TRP A 6 -14.27 15.78 8.60
CA TRP A 6 -14.63 15.20 7.31
C TRP A 6 -13.48 15.19 6.30
N LYS A 7 -12.55 16.14 6.37
CA LYS A 7 -11.36 16.16 5.49
C LYS A 7 -10.41 15.00 5.82
N TYR A 8 -10.26 14.66 7.09
CA TYR A 8 -9.48 13.51 7.52
C TYR A 8 -10.14 12.18 7.14
N LEU A 9 -11.47 12.12 7.20
CA LEU A 9 -12.23 10.96 6.71
C LEU A 9 -12.05 10.78 5.20
N ALA A 10 -12.17 11.85 4.42
CA ALA A 10 -11.95 11.82 2.98
C ALA A 10 -10.51 11.35 2.64
N ALA A 11 -9.51 11.85 3.36
CA ALA A 11 -8.13 11.39 3.20
C ALA A 11 -7.95 9.90 3.54
N ALA A 12 -8.60 9.42 4.60
CA ALA A 12 -8.61 8.00 4.97
C ALA A 12 -9.26 7.11 3.89
N ILE A 13 -10.37 7.57 3.30
CA ILE A 13 -11.05 6.88 2.20
C ILE A 13 -10.16 6.82 0.96
N ILE A 14 -9.49 7.93 0.60
CA ILE A 14 -8.58 7.99 -0.54
C ILE A 14 -7.41 7.01 -0.35
N ILE A 15 -6.81 6.99 0.85
CA ILE A 15 -5.74 6.03 1.17
C ILE A 15 -6.25 4.60 1.00
N ASN A 16 -7.43 4.28 1.53
CA ASN A 16 -8.00 2.94 1.41
C ASN A 16 -8.34 2.55 -0.04
N LEU A 17 -8.76 3.53 -0.85
CA LEU A 17 -8.97 3.33 -2.29
C LEU A 17 -7.65 3.03 -3.01
N CYS A 18 -6.57 3.74 -2.69
CA CYS A 18 -5.24 3.46 -3.23
C CYS A 18 -4.72 2.08 -2.81
N LEU A 19 -5.02 1.63 -1.59
CA LEU A 19 -4.72 0.27 -1.16
C LEU A 19 -5.49 -0.78 -1.99
N GLY A 20 -6.71 -0.46 -2.42
CA GLY A 20 -7.48 -1.31 -3.33
C GLY A 20 -6.79 -1.52 -4.69
N ALA A 21 -5.95 -0.58 -5.14
CA ALA A 21 -5.23 -0.69 -6.41
C ALA A 21 -4.26 -1.89 -6.45
N VAL A 22 -3.89 -2.42 -5.29
CA VAL A 22 -3.04 -3.62 -5.17
C VAL A 22 -3.73 -4.86 -5.73
N TYR A 23 -5.07 -4.93 -5.64
CA TYR A 23 -5.86 -6.00 -6.24
C TYR A 23 -5.94 -5.88 -7.77
N ALA A 24 -5.75 -4.68 -8.33
CA ALA A 24 -5.70 -4.49 -9.77
C ALA A 24 -4.51 -5.23 -10.41
N PHE A 25 -3.46 -5.54 -9.64
CA PHE A 25 -2.36 -6.37 -10.10
C PHE A 25 -2.79 -7.77 -10.51
N SER A 26 -3.81 -8.36 -9.89
CA SER A 26 -4.35 -9.65 -10.35
C SER A 26 -4.91 -9.59 -11.79
N ILE A 27 -5.34 -8.41 -12.25
CA ILE A 27 -5.79 -8.16 -13.63
C ILE A 27 -4.60 -7.96 -14.58
N LEU A 28 -3.44 -7.57 -14.06
CA LEU A 28 -2.20 -7.40 -14.83
C LEU A 28 -1.45 -8.72 -15.05
N ILE A 29 -1.83 -9.81 -14.38
CA ILE A 29 -1.18 -11.12 -14.55
C ILE A 29 -1.31 -11.64 -16.00
N PRO A 30 -2.49 -11.71 -16.64
CA PRO A 30 -2.63 -12.17 -18.01
C PRO A 30 -1.79 -11.39 -19.05
N PRO A 31 -1.76 -10.04 -19.07
CA PRO A 31 -0.92 -9.31 -20.02
C PRO A 31 0.58 -9.54 -19.77
N LEU A 32 1.02 -9.60 -18.50
CA LEU A 32 2.41 -9.93 -18.16
C LEU A 32 2.82 -11.34 -18.64
N GLU A 33 1.93 -12.32 -18.51
CA GLU A 33 2.14 -13.67 -19.04
C GLU A 33 2.25 -13.67 -20.56
N SER A 34 1.43 -12.86 -21.26
CA SER A 34 1.44 -12.80 -22.73
C SER A 34 2.69 -12.13 -23.31
N GLU A 35 3.18 -11.07 -22.65
CA GLU A 35 4.30 -10.26 -23.13
C GLU A 35 5.65 -10.89 -22.77
N PHE A 36 5.81 -11.33 -21.53
CA PHE A 36 7.07 -11.87 -21.03
C PHE A 36 7.16 -13.41 -21.05
N LYS A 37 6.06 -14.10 -21.37
CA LYS A 37 5.95 -15.58 -21.35
C LYS A 37 6.31 -16.21 -20.00
N TRP A 38 6.16 -15.46 -18.91
CA TRP A 38 6.42 -15.94 -17.55
C TRP A 38 5.33 -16.89 -17.07
N LYS A 39 5.68 -17.79 -16.15
CA LYS A 39 4.68 -18.69 -15.55
C LYS A 39 3.81 -17.91 -14.57
N ARG A 40 2.52 -18.22 -14.54
CA ARG A 40 1.57 -17.67 -13.56
C ARG A 40 2.05 -17.74 -12.12
N SER A 41 2.70 -18.86 -11.75
CA SER A 41 3.26 -19.06 -10.42
C SER A 41 4.32 -18.02 -10.06
N GLU A 42 5.12 -17.59 -11.02
CA GLU A 42 6.18 -16.61 -10.81
C GLU A 42 5.59 -15.21 -10.63
N THR A 43 4.66 -14.80 -11.49
CA THR A 43 3.98 -13.50 -11.36
C THR A 43 3.19 -13.38 -10.05
N ILE A 44 2.52 -14.46 -9.61
CA ILE A 44 1.82 -14.50 -8.31
C ILE A 44 2.80 -14.41 -7.14
N THR A 45 4.03 -14.92 -7.29
CA THR A 45 5.04 -14.83 -6.23
C THR A 45 5.37 -13.37 -5.90
N ALA A 46 5.33 -12.46 -6.88
CA ALA A 46 5.46 -11.02 -6.65
C ALA A 46 4.40 -10.49 -5.67
N PHE A 47 3.15 -10.94 -5.85
CA PHE A 47 2.03 -10.58 -4.98
C PHE A 47 2.19 -11.18 -3.57
N THR A 48 2.65 -12.43 -3.48
CA THR A 48 2.95 -13.07 -2.18
C THR A 48 4.06 -12.33 -1.43
N ILE A 49 5.11 -11.89 -2.13
CA ILE A 49 6.18 -11.07 -1.55
C ILE A 49 5.60 -9.73 -1.09
N ALA A 50 4.68 -9.12 -1.84
CA ALA A 50 4.00 -7.90 -1.40
C ALA A 50 3.21 -8.10 -0.11
N LEU A 51 2.50 -9.21 0.04
CA LEU A 51 1.78 -9.54 1.27
C LEU A 51 2.73 -9.79 2.45
N LEU A 52 3.86 -10.45 2.22
CA LEU A 52 4.90 -10.64 3.24
C LEU A 52 5.52 -9.31 3.67
N ALA A 53 5.91 -8.47 2.71
CA ALA A 53 6.45 -7.14 2.97
C ALA A 53 5.42 -6.24 3.68
N PHE A 54 4.14 -6.34 3.31
CA PHE A 54 3.03 -5.68 4.00
C PHE A 54 2.92 -6.12 5.46
N ALA A 55 2.90 -7.43 5.73
CA ALA A 55 2.82 -7.95 7.09
C ALA A 55 4.01 -7.52 7.95
N LEU A 56 5.23 -7.58 7.38
CA LEU A 56 6.45 -7.17 8.06
C LEU A 56 6.51 -5.66 8.32
N SER A 57 6.01 -4.83 7.39
CA SER A 57 5.98 -3.37 7.53
C SER A 57 4.88 -2.87 8.46
N MET A 58 3.83 -3.65 8.71
CA MET A 58 2.76 -3.27 9.62
C MET A 58 3.27 -3.02 11.06
N THR A 59 4.27 -3.79 11.50
CA THR A 59 4.89 -3.63 12.83
C THR A 59 5.66 -2.30 12.99
N PRO A 60 6.64 -1.95 12.13
CA PRO A 60 7.30 -0.65 12.18
C PRO A 60 6.37 0.50 11.81
N ALA A 61 5.37 0.30 10.95
CA ALA A 61 4.37 1.32 10.65
C ALA A 61 3.60 1.76 11.90
N GLY A 62 3.14 0.81 12.73
CA GLY A 62 2.49 1.11 14.01
C GLY A 62 3.39 1.92 14.95
N ARG A 63 4.65 1.51 15.12
CA ARG A 63 5.60 2.26 15.97
C ARG A 63 5.91 3.66 15.44
N LEU A 64 6.04 3.81 14.13
CA LEU A 64 6.29 5.11 13.50
C LEU A 64 5.08 6.04 13.68
N GLN A 65 3.89 5.48 13.58
CA GLN A 65 2.63 6.18 13.77
C GLN A 65 2.43 6.66 15.20
N ASP A 66 2.84 5.87 16.19
CA ASP A 66 2.80 6.29 17.60
C ASP A 66 3.82 7.40 17.90
N ARG A 67 5.02 7.33 17.30
CA ARG A 67 6.10 8.33 17.56
C ARG A 67 5.97 9.62 16.76
N ARG A 68 5.68 9.54 15.46
CA ARG A 68 5.68 10.70 14.52
C ARG A 68 4.30 11.04 13.97
N GLY A 69 3.27 10.36 14.45
CA GLY A 69 1.89 10.59 14.08
C GLY A 69 1.47 9.93 12.75
N PRO A 70 0.15 9.79 12.53
CA PRO A 70 -0.42 9.09 11.37
C PRO A 70 -0.13 9.77 10.03
N ARG A 71 0.06 11.10 10.02
CA ARG A 71 0.28 11.87 8.79
C ARG A 71 1.61 11.54 8.11
N THR A 72 2.66 11.35 8.92
CA THR A 72 4.01 11.03 8.44
C THR A 72 4.04 9.62 7.87
N ALA A 73 3.40 8.65 8.54
CA ALA A 73 3.28 7.27 8.07
C ALA A 73 2.52 7.19 6.74
N ALA A 74 1.37 7.88 6.62
CA ALA A 74 0.61 7.95 5.36
C ALA A 74 1.42 8.52 4.20
N SER A 75 2.16 9.60 4.43
CA SER A 75 2.92 10.29 3.39
C SER A 75 4.07 9.43 2.88
N ILE A 76 4.79 8.75 3.79
CA ILE A 76 5.86 7.80 3.45
C ILE A 76 5.29 6.60 2.69
N GLY A 77 4.18 6.03 3.17
CA GLY A 77 3.52 4.90 2.53
C GLY A 77 3.02 5.23 1.12
N GLY A 78 2.38 6.39 0.94
CA GLY A 78 1.94 6.86 -0.37
C GLY A 78 3.09 7.12 -1.35
N LEU A 79 4.19 7.71 -0.88
CA LEU A 79 5.39 7.91 -1.71
C LEU A 79 6.02 6.59 -2.14
N LEU A 80 6.17 5.63 -1.21
CA LEU A 80 6.69 4.30 -1.50
C LEU A 80 5.81 3.54 -2.49
N LEU A 81 4.48 3.62 -2.32
CA LEU A 81 3.52 2.95 -3.19
C LEU A 81 3.52 3.56 -4.59
N GLY A 82 3.52 4.89 -4.69
CA GLY A 82 3.62 5.60 -5.98
C GLY A 82 4.93 5.32 -6.70
N LEU A 83 6.06 5.40 -6.00
CA LEU A 83 7.37 5.06 -6.56
C LEU A 83 7.43 3.59 -7.00
N GLY A 84 6.94 2.68 -6.15
CA GLY A 84 6.89 1.25 -6.46
C GLY A 84 6.06 0.94 -7.69
N MET A 85 4.91 1.59 -7.87
CA MET A 85 4.09 1.45 -9.09
C MET A 85 4.79 2.01 -10.34
N ILE A 86 5.42 3.19 -10.24
CA ILE A 86 6.16 3.76 -11.37
C ILE A 86 7.32 2.84 -11.76
N LEU A 87 8.10 2.36 -10.78
CA LEU A 87 9.19 1.41 -10.99
C LEU A 87 8.70 0.08 -11.58
N ALA A 88 7.53 -0.40 -11.15
CA ALA A 88 6.92 -1.60 -11.69
C ALA A 88 6.50 -1.42 -13.16
N SER A 89 6.14 -0.21 -13.59
CA SER A 89 5.86 0.10 -15.01
C SER A 89 7.09 -0.03 -15.91
N TYR A 90 8.31 0.06 -15.36
CA TYR A 90 9.57 -0.16 -16.09
C TYR A 90 10.11 -1.58 -15.94
N THR A 91 9.27 -2.54 -15.53
CA THR A 91 9.68 -3.92 -15.32
C THR A 91 10.25 -4.53 -16.60
N ASN A 92 11.51 -4.97 -16.51
CA ASN A 92 12.19 -5.74 -17.55
C ASN A 92 12.53 -7.19 -17.13
N SER A 93 12.29 -7.54 -15.86
CA SER A 93 12.63 -8.85 -15.30
C SER A 93 11.75 -9.19 -14.10
N LEU A 94 11.54 -10.49 -13.87
CA LEU A 94 10.85 -11.03 -12.68
C LEU A 94 11.42 -10.50 -11.37
N VAL A 95 12.75 -10.42 -11.26
CA VAL A 95 13.42 -9.91 -10.05
C VAL A 95 13.10 -8.43 -9.83
N TRP A 96 13.02 -7.65 -10.93
CA TRP A 96 12.63 -6.25 -10.86
C TRP A 96 11.19 -6.09 -10.39
N LEU A 97 10.28 -6.93 -10.90
CA LEU A 97 8.88 -6.98 -10.46
C LEU A 97 8.78 -7.31 -8.96
N TYR A 98 9.57 -8.27 -8.47
CA TYR A 98 9.58 -8.64 -7.05
C TYR A 98 10.09 -7.52 -6.15
N MET A 99 11.10 -6.76 -6.58
CA MET A 99 11.65 -5.65 -5.81
C MET A 99 10.74 -4.41 -5.84
N SER A 100 10.23 -4.05 -7.02
CA SER A 100 9.38 -2.86 -7.23
C SER A 100 7.95 -3.07 -6.75
N TYR A 101 7.28 -4.12 -7.23
CA TYR A 101 5.90 -4.41 -6.86
C TYR A 101 5.81 -5.23 -5.56
N GLY A 102 6.66 -6.24 -5.39
CA GLY A 102 6.66 -7.01 -4.15
C GLY A 102 7.09 -6.16 -2.96
N LEU A 103 8.36 -5.75 -2.93
CA LEU A 103 8.93 -5.10 -1.75
C LEU A 103 8.42 -3.65 -1.59
N LEU A 104 8.62 -2.79 -2.59
CA LEU A 104 8.36 -1.35 -2.48
C LEU A 104 6.86 -1.04 -2.31
N VAL A 105 6.00 -1.60 -3.17
CA VAL A 105 4.55 -1.44 -3.03
C VAL A 105 4.05 -2.12 -1.75
N GLY A 106 4.49 -3.35 -1.45
CA GLY A 106 4.16 -4.06 -0.20
C GLY A 106 4.45 -3.25 1.06
N LEU A 107 5.66 -2.68 1.17
CA LEU A 107 6.05 -1.80 2.26
C LEU A 107 5.19 -0.52 2.29
N GLY A 108 4.96 0.11 1.13
CA GLY A 108 4.16 1.32 1.01
C GLY A 108 2.73 1.14 1.54
N ILE A 109 2.10 0.03 1.18
CA ILE A 109 0.77 -0.35 1.67
C ILE A 109 0.79 -0.51 3.19
N GLY A 110 1.79 -1.19 3.76
CA GLY A 110 1.85 -1.43 5.21
C GLY A 110 1.99 -0.15 6.02
N PHE A 111 2.80 0.80 5.53
CA PHE A 111 2.91 2.12 6.14
C PHE A 111 1.66 2.98 5.96
N ALA A 112 0.95 2.85 4.84
CA ALA A 112 -0.27 3.58 4.57
C ALA A 112 -1.50 3.04 5.33
N TYR A 113 -1.59 1.72 5.55
CA TYR A 113 -2.76 1.05 6.16
C TYR A 113 -3.05 1.51 7.59
N GLY A 114 -2.01 1.76 8.38
CA GLY A 114 -2.17 2.18 9.77
C GLY A 114 -2.78 3.58 9.90
N ALA A 115 -2.48 4.49 8.97
CA ALA A 115 -2.83 5.91 9.09
C ALA A 115 -4.34 6.20 9.12
N PRO A 116 -5.19 5.62 8.23
CA PRO A 116 -6.65 5.70 8.32
C PRO A 116 -7.20 5.26 9.66
N ILE A 117 -6.73 4.12 10.19
CA ILE A 117 -7.27 3.50 11.41
C ILE A 117 -7.09 4.40 12.62
N ALA A 118 -5.86 4.89 12.85
CA ALA A 118 -5.64 5.78 14.00
C ALA A 118 -6.32 7.14 13.81
N THR A 119 -6.45 7.62 12.56
CA THR A 119 -7.13 8.89 12.29
C THR A 119 -8.62 8.80 12.60
N CYS A 120 -9.29 7.72 12.17
CA CYS A 120 -10.68 7.45 12.49
C CYS A 120 -10.88 7.28 14.01
N SER A 121 -10.03 6.50 14.68
CA SER A 121 -10.13 6.26 16.14
C SER A 121 -9.95 7.54 16.98
N LYS A 122 -9.08 8.47 16.55
CA LYS A 122 -8.87 9.76 17.23
C LYS A 122 -9.97 10.79 16.97
N TRP A 123 -10.48 10.88 15.74
CA TRP A 123 -11.39 11.95 15.34
C TRP A 123 -12.88 11.60 15.42
N PHE A 124 -13.22 10.31 15.50
CA PHE A 124 -14.58 9.80 15.72
C PHE A 124 -14.65 8.88 16.95
N PRO A 125 -14.43 9.39 18.17
CA PRO A 125 -14.60 8.60 19.39
C PRO A 125 -16.04 8.12 19.60
N ASP A 126 -17.04 8.87 19.10
CA ASP A 126 -18.48 8.55 19.21
C ASP A 126 -18.98 7.50 18.20
N LYS A 127 -18.20 7.15 17.17
CA LYS A 127 -18.61 6.21 16.09
C LYS A 127 -17.44 5.34 15.66
N ARG A 128 -17.02 4.45 16.57
CA ARG A 128 -15.87 3.55 16.39
C ARG A 128 -16.19 2.25 15.64
N GLY A 129 -17.47 2.02 15.31
CA GLY A 129 -17.97 0.87 14.55
C GLY A 129 -18.71 1.32 13.31
#